data_AF-A0A834FIY8-F1
#
_entry.id   AF-A0A834FIY8-F1
#
_cell.length_a   1.000
_cell.length_b   1.000
_cell.length_c   1.000
_cell.angle_alpha   90.00
_cell.angle_beta   90.00
_cell.angle_gamma   90.00
#
_symmetry.space_group_name_H-M   'P 1'
#
loop_
_entity.id
_entity.type
_entity.pdbx_description
1 polymer ?
#
loop_
_entity_poly.entity_id
_entity_poly.type
_entity_poly.pdbx_seq_one_letter_code
_entity_poly.pdbx_strand_id
1 'polypeptide(L)' 'MLVPLAVPDANARIQNLKQATQDYVAEYNVCKCKPCQNGGTLALLDGRCICMCPDVFEGLACQNFKPDKNKGPVKE' A
#
# COMPACT_ATOMS: atom_id res chain seq x y z
N MET A 1 -8.61 19.24 -8.22
CA MET A 1 -7.61 20.30 -8.02
C MET A 1 -8.29 21.64 -8.18
N LEU A 2 -8.26 22.45 -7.15
CA LEU A 2 -8.90 23.77 -7.17
C LEU A 2 -7.82 24.80 -7.50
N VAL A 3 -7.77 25.24 -8.76
CA VAL A 3 -6.94 26.36 -9.21
C VAL A 3 -7.89 27.48 -9.64
N PRO A 4 -7.86 28.68 -9.02
CA PRO A 4 -8.73 29.78 -9.40
C PRO A 4 -8.45 30.21 -10.85
N LEU A 5 -9.48 30.35 -11.69
CA LEU A 5 -9.31 30.71 -13.11
C LEU A 5 -8.80 32.15 -13.33
N ALA A 6 -8.95 33.02 -12.33
CA ALA A 6 -8.51 34.40 -12.39
C ALA A 6 -6.98 34.58 -12.26
N VAL A 7 -6.22 33.53 -11.90
CA VAL A 7 -4.76 33.62 -11.82
C VAL A 7 -4.13 33.45 -13.20
N PRO A 8 -2.98 34.11 -13.49
CA PRO A 8 -2.25 33.89 -14.72
C PRO A 8 -1.91 32.41 -14.93
N ASP A 9 -2.05 31.97 -16.19
CA ASP A 9 -1.75 30.61 -16.63
C ASP A 9 -2.52 29.51 -15.88
N ALA A 10 -3.73 29.82 -15.38
CA ALA A 10 -4.56 28.87 -14.64
C ALA A 10 -4.69 27.51 -15.35
N ASN A 11 -4.92 27.52 -16.67
CA ASN A 11 -5.03 26.29 -17.47
C ASN A 11 -3.73 25.49 -17.47
N ALA A 12 -2.57 26.12 -17.66
CA ALA A 12 -1.28 25.43 -17.64
C ALA A 12 -1.01 24.83 -16.25
N ARG A 13 -1.29 25.58 -15.17
CA ARG A 13 -1.17 25.08 -13.79
C ARG A 13 -2.08 23.88 -13.54
N ILE A 14 -3.32 23.90 -14.03
CA ILE A 14 -4.25 22.77 -13.93
C ILE A 14 -3.68 21.53 -14.63
N GLN A 15 -3.15 21.67 -15.85
CA GLN A 15 -2.57 20.53 -16.57
C GLN A 15 -1.31 19.99 -15.88
N ASN A 16 -0.43 20.87 -15.42
CA ASN A 16 0.78 20.48 -14.69
C ASN A 16 0.44 19.71 -13.42
N LEU A 17 -0.55 20.18 -12.64
CA LEU A 17 -0.97 19.49 -11.43
C LEU A 17 -1.62 18.14 -11.74
N LYS A 18 -2.45 18.06 -12.80
CA LYS A 18 -3.05 16.79 -13.25
C LYS A 18 -1.96 15.76 -13.55
N GLN A 19 -0.95 16.14 -14.35
CA GLN A 19 0.17 15.28 -14.68
C GLN A 19 0.95 14.89 -13.42
N ALA A 20 1.32 15.86 -12.58
CA ALA A 20 2.09 15.61 -11.36
C ALA A 20 1.39 14.65 -10.39
N THR A 21 0.05 14.67 -10.34
CA THR A 21 -0.71 13.70 -9.52
C THR A 21 -0.68 12.30 -10.10
N GLN A 22 -0.77 12.17 -11.43
CA GLN A 22 -0.61 10.87 -12.08
C GLN A 22 0.80 10.31 -11.85
N ASP A 23 1.82 11.15 -12.02
CA ASP A 23 3.22 10.78 -11.78
C ASP A 23 3.43 10.38 -10.32
N TYR A 24 2.87 11.13 -9.37
CA TYR A 24 2.95 10.79 -7.95
C TYR A 24 2.31 9.43 -7.64
N VAL A 25 1.11 9.17 -8.15
CA VAL A 25 0.41 7.89 -7.95
C VAL A 25 1.17 6.73 -8.60
N ALA A 26 1.79 6.95 -9.76
CA ALA A 26 2.62 5.94 -10.42
C ALA A 26 3.93 5.71 -9.66
N GLU A 27 4.52 6.76 -9.11
CA GLU A 27 5.82 6.68 -8.43
C GLU A 27 5.72 5.95 -7.09
N TYR A 28 4.70 6.29 -6.30
CA TYR A 28 4.46 5.75 -4.96
C TYR A 28 3.39 4.64 -4.94
N ASN A 29 3.34 3.83 -6.00
CA ASN A 29 2.39 2.74 -6.11
C ASN A 29 2.86 1.46 -5.42
N VAL A 30 1.96 0.77 -4.70
CA VAL A 30 2.23 -0.55 -4.11
C VAL A 30 2.58 -1.63 -5.13
N CYS A 31 2.22 -1.47 -6.41
CA CYS A 31 2.58 -2.40 -7.48
C CYS A 31 4.10 -2.51 -7.72
N LYS A 32 4.89 -1.53 -7.26
CA LYS A 32 6.37 -1.60 -7.31
C LYS A 32 6.96 -2.49 -6.20
N CYS A 33 6.17 -2.85 -5.20
CA CYS A 33 6.57 -3.73 -4.11
C CYS A 33 6.42 -5.21 -4.49
N LYS A 34 7.14 -6.10 -3.78
CA LYS A 34 6.91 -7.55 -3.87
C LYS A 34 5.57 -7.90 -3.21
N PRO A 35 4.81 -8.87 -3.77
CA PRO A 35 3.53 -9.27 -3.19
C PRO A 35 3.72 -9.99 -1.85
N CYS A 36 2.73 -9.82 -0.97
CA CYS A 36 2.61 -10.60 0.27
C CYS A 36 2.08 -12.00 -0.03
N GLN A 37 2.40 -12.97 0.82
CA GLN A 37 1.86 -14.32 0.75
C GLN A 37 0.56 -14.44 1.57
N ASN A 38 -0.13 -15.57 1.42
CA ASN A 38 -1.22 -15.99 2.29
C ASN A 38 -2.32 -14.94 2.53
N GLY A 39 -2.62 -14.14 1.50
CA GLY A 39 -3.67 -13.11 1.55
C GLY A 39 -3.30 -11.85 2.33
N GLY A 40 -2.01 -11.63 2.64
CA GLY A 40 -1.56 -10.38 3.26
C GLY A 40 -1.85 -9.15 2.40
N THR A 41 -2.27 -8.06 3.06
CA THR A 41 -2.50 -6.78 2.38
C THR A 41 -1.21 -5.98 2.30
N LEU A 42 -0.82 -5.60 1.09
CA LEU A 42 0.41 -4.86 0.82
C LEU A 42 0.18 -3.35 0.96
N ALA A 43 1.04 -2.68 1.72
CA ALA A 43 1.04 -1.23 1.89
C ALA A 43 2.44 -0.65 1.63
N LEU A 44 2.49 0.59 1.14
CA LEU A 44 3.71 1.38 1.03
C LEU A 44 3.63 2.51 2.06
N LEU A 45 4.49 2.47 3.08
CA LEU A 45 4.54 3.45 4.16
C LEU A 45 5.97 3.93 4.33
N ASP A 46 6.18 5.25 4.32
CA ASP A 46 7.50 5.89 4.43
C ASP A 46 8.55 5.31 3.46
N GLY A 47 8.11 5.01 2.23
CA GLY A 47 8.96 4.43 1.18
C GLY A 47 9.30 2.95 1.38
N ARG A 48 8.66 2.27 2.35
CA ARG A 48 8.87 0.84 2.65
C ARG A 48 7.63 0.01 2.35
N CYS A 49 7.84 -1.13 1.72
CA CYS A 49 6.80 -2.12 1.49
C CYS A 49 6.55 -2.92 2.78
N ILE A 50 5.30 -2.92 3.25
CA ILE A 50 4.88 -3.59 4.49
C ILE A 50 3.72 -4.53 4.16
N CYS A 51 3.79 -5.75 4.70
CA CYS A 51 2.69 -6.71 4.62
C CYS A 51 1.89 -6.71 5.92
N MET A 52 0.60 -6.42 5.82
CA MET A 52 -0.37 -6.58 6.90
C MET A 52 -0.93 -8.00 6.83
N CYS A 53 -0.53 -8.84 7.78
CA CYS A 53 -0.87 -10.27 7.75
C CYS A 53 -2.25 -10.55 8.37
N PRO A 54 -3.02 -11.51 7.81
CA PRO A 54 -4.17 -12.07 8.50
C PRO A 54 -3.74 -12.71 9.82
N ASP A 55 -4.66 -12.82 10.78
CA ASP A 55 -4.35 -13.22 12.17
C ASP A 55 -3.61 -14.56 12.31
N VAL A 56 -3.80 -15.49 11.36
CA VAL A 56 -3.22 -16.83 11.36
C VAL A 56 -1.87 -16.93 10.63
N PHE A 57 -1.32 -15.82 10.13
CA PHE A 57 -0.02 -15.77 9.46
C PHE A 57 0.92 -14.73 10.08
N GLU A 58 2.22 -14.94 9.92
CA GLU A 58 3.27 -14.05 10.41
C GLU A 58 4.51 -14.07 9.49
N GLY A 59 5.48 -13.22 9.84
CA GLY A 59 6.69 -13.00 9.04
C GLY A 59 6.57 -11.78 8.12
N LEU A 60 7.71 -11.34 7.58
CA LEU A 60 7.80 -10.10 6.78
C LEU A 60 6.90 -10.10 5.53
N ALA A 61 6.62 -11.26 4.96
CA ALA A 61 5.75 -11.43 3.80
C ALA A 61 4.53 -12.31 4.13
N CYS A 62 4.19 -12.48 5.42
CA CYS A 62 3.13 -13.38 5.88
C CYS A 62 3.33 -14.86 5.47
N GLN A 63 4.59 -15.28 5.32
CA GLN A 63 4.93 -16.60 4.78
C GLN A 63 4.77 -17.76 5.77
N ASN A 64 4.69 -17.47 7.08
CA ASN A 64 4.63 -18.48 8.13
C ASN A 64 3.22 -18.56 8.72
N PHE A 65 2.74 -19.77 9.02
CA PHE A 65 1.53 -19.93 9.82
C PHE A 65 1.82 -19.60 11.28
N LYS A 66 0.98 -18.78 11.89
CA LYS A 66 1.06 -18.43 13.30
C LYS A 66 0.26 -19.46 14.11
N PRO A 67 0.91 -20.37 14.85
CA PRO A 67 0.20 -21.35 15.65
C PRO A 67 -0.60 -20.66 16.76
N ASP A 68 -1.84 -21.08 16.93
CA ASP A 68 -2.73 -20.60 17.97
C ASP A 68 -2.20 -21.07 19.34
N LYS A 69 -1.56 -20.18 20.10
CA LYS A 69 -1.05 -20.50 21.44
C LYS A 69 -2.16 -20.73 22.47
N ASN A 70 -3.42 -20.44 22.13
CA ASN A 70 -4.58 -20.64 23.00
C ASN A 70 -5.34 -21.94 22.71
N LYS A 71 -5.03 -22.65 21.61
CA LYS A 71 -5.47 -24.04 21.44
C LYS A 71 -4.43 -24.95 22.09
N GLY A 72 -4.73 -25.36 23.32
CA GLY A 72 -4.10 -26.54 23.92
C GLY A 72 -4.19 -27.74 22.96
N PRO A 73 -3.34 -28.77 23.14
CA PRO A 73 -3.22 -29.86 22.19
C PRO A 73 -4.59 -30.44 21.87
N VAL A 74 -4.98 -30.37 20.60
CA VAL A 74 -6.13 -31.09 20.06
C VAL A 74 -5.81 -32.57 20.29
N LYS A 75 -6.46 -33.17 21.29
CA LYS A 75 -6.42 -34.62 21.50
C LYS A 75 -7.30 -35.24 20.42
N GLU A 76 -6.68 -35.99 19.54
CA GLU A 76 -7.34 -36.99 18.71
C GLU A 76 -7.63 -38.25 19.55
#